data_AF-A0A1E4TJG5-F1
#
_entry.id   AF-A0A1E4TJG5-F1
#
_cell.length_a   1.000
_cell.length_b   1.000
_cell.length_c   1.000
_cell.angle_alpha   90.00
_cell.angle_beta   90.00
_cell.angle_gamma   90.00
#
_symmetry.space_group_name_H-M   'P 1'
#
loop_
_entity.id
_entity.type
_entity.pdbx_description
1 polymer ?
#
loop_
_entity_poly.entity_id
_entity_poly.type
_entity_poly.pdbx_seq_one_letter_code
_entity_poly.pdbx_strand_id
1 'polypeptide(L)'
;MLTQPQNNLYDILNYNSSIFWSWKASNGTLNIANNDARCAAATPEGWIVLPCDTPLPVCCRAATANNRLVATEWSLSTNNYNYENAYCSSGSFSAPVSAYDSMYLRSVLQEAGPNTQAWIKLNALDEENCWVVDTADKPCPYVDISSLPITLTYLILSIIFICFVLYWIFYTRCVSYRALRAHRSRHRLIRDFHKTDFDGVPI
;
A
#
# COMPACT_ATOMS: atom_id res chain seq x y z
N MET A 1 3.47 -49.73 2.45
CA MET A 1 4.15 -48.84 1.47
C MET A 1 3.44 -47.50 1.52
N LEU A 2 4.05 -46.51 2.17
CA LEU A 2 3.55 -45.14 2.26
C LEU A 2 4.27 -44.34 1.17
N THR A 3 3.56 -43.92 0.14
CA THR A 3 4.09 -43.02 -0.90
C THR A 3 4.00 -41.58 -0.40
N GLN A 4 5.16 -40.91 -0.36
CA GLN A 4 5.31 -39.48 -0.09
C GLN A 4 4.47 -38.62 -1.04
N PRO A 5 3.94 -37.46 -0.60
CA PRO A 5 3.44 -36.43 -1.49
C PRO A 5 4.64 -35.59 -1.95
N GLN A 6 5.18 -35.90 -3.12
CA GLN A 6 6.02 -34.97 -3.88
C GLN A 6 5.13 -34.40 -4.98
N ASN A 7 5.20 -33.08 -5.14
CA ASN A 7 4.56 -32.26 -6.18
C ASN A 7 3.16 -31.75 -5.81
N ASN A 8 3.08 -30.49 -5.35
CA ASN A 8 2.67 -29.43 -6.28
C ASN A 8 2.58 -28.08 -5.55
N LEU A 9 3.73 -27.41 -5.43
CA LEU A 9 3.75 -25.98 -5.12
C LEU A 9 2.99 -25.20 -6.20
N TYR A 10 3.03 -25.66 -7.46
CA TYR A 10 2.26 -25.11 -8.57
C TYR A 10 0.74 -25.29 -8.41
N ASP A 11 0.26 -26.44 -7.93
CA ASP A 11 -1.18 -26.62 -7.65
C ASP A 11 -1.62 -25.81 -6.43
N ILE A 12 -0.77 -25.68 -5.40
CA ILE A 12 -1.07 -24.82 -4.25
C ILE A 12 -1.08 -23.34 -4.66
N LEU A 13 -0.18 -22.91 -5.55
CA LEU A 13 -0.16 -21.55 -6.09
C LEU A 13 -1.34 -21.30 -7.05
N ASN A 14 -1.73 -22.27 -7.87
CA ASN A 14 -2.93 -22.21 -8.71
C ASN A 14 -4.22 -22.24 -7.87
N TYR A 15 -4.24 -23.01 -6.78
CA TYR A 15 -5.36 -23.06 -5.85
C TYR A 15 -5.47 -21.77 -5.03
N ASN A 16 -4.37 -21.23 -4.53
CA ASN A 16 -4.39 -19.96 -3.81
C ASN A 16 -4.70 -18.77 -4.73
N SER A 17 -4.17 -18.74 -5.96
CA SER A 17 -4.60 -17.75 -6.96
C SER A 17 -6.04 -17.97 -7.45
N SER A 18 -6.61 -19.16 -7.26
CA SER A 18 -8.03 -19.43 -7.51
C SER A 18 -8.97 -19.00 -6.38
N ILE A 19 -8.47 -18.89 -5.15
CA ILE A 19 -9.23 -18.44 -3.98
C ILE A 19 -9.24 -16.92 -3.89
N PHE A 20 -8.10 -16.29 -4.21
CA PHE A 20 -7.98 -14.84 -4.17
C PHE A 20 -8.27 -14.26 -5.55
N TRP A 21 -9.28 -13.40 -5.61
CA TRP A 21 -9.50 -12.51 -6.74
C TRP A 21 -8.24 -11.68 -6.98
N SER A 22 -7.40 -12.15 -7.88
CA SER A 22 -6.09 -11.57 -8.14
C SER A 22 -6.01 -11.13 -9.59
N TRP A 23 -5.25 -10.06 -9.80
CA TRP A 23 -4.98 -9.50 -11.11
C TRP A 23 -4.41 -10.59 -12.01
N LYS A 24 -5.02 -10.79 -13.18
CA LYS A 24 -4.41 -11.55 -14.25
C LYS A 24 -3.71 -10.54 -15.15
N ALA A 25 -2.38 -10.63 -15.23
CA ALA A 25 -1.61 -9.85 -16.20
C ALA A 25 -2.19 -10.14 -17.59
N SER A 26 -2.79 -9.12 -18.21
CA SER A 26 -3.25 -9.23 -19.59
C SER A 26 -1.99 -9.24 -20.48
N ASN A 27 -1.96 -10.11 -21.50
CA ASN A 27 -0.85 -10.16 -22.47
C ASN A 27 -0.75 -8.90 -23.35
N GLY A 28 -1.67 -7.94 -23.22
CA GLY A 28 -1.61 -6.65 -23.89
C GLY A 28 -0.94 -5.61 -23.02
N THR A 29 0.12 -4.99 -23.52
CA THR A 29 0.54 -3.66 -23.07
C THR A 29 -0.60 -2.69 -23.38
N LEU A 30 -1.54 -2.54 -22.45
CA LEU A 30 -2.46 -1.41 -22.51
C LEU A 30 -1.59 -0.17 -22.37
N ASN A 31 -1.64 0.71 -23.36
CA ASN A 31 -1.07 2.04 -23.21
C ASN A 31 -1.94 2.77 -22.17
N ILE A 32 -1.55 2.69 -20.91
CA ILE A 32 -2.20 3.34 -19.74
C ILE A 32 -2.10 4.89 -19.83
N ALA A 33 -1.66 5.44 -20.96
CA ALA A 33 -1.65 6.87 -21.21
C ALA A 33 -3.06 7.46 -21.39
N ASN A 34 -4.05 6.65 -21.76
CA ASN A 34 -5.44 7.10 -21.88
C ASN A 34 -6.25 6.67 -20.65
N ASN A 35 -6.88 7.64 -20.00
CA ASN A 35 -7.73 7.45 -18.82
C ASN A 35 -8.84 6.40 -19.03
N ASP A 36 -9.24 6.18 -20.28
CA ASP A 36 -10.31 5.28 -20.72
C ASP A 36 -9.95 3.79 -20.62
N ALA A 37 -8.68 3.45 -20.38
CA ALA A 37 -8.18 2.07 -20.34
C ALA A 37 -8.14 1.43 -18.94
N ARG A 38 -8.94 1.90 -17.98
CA ARG A 38 -8.81 1.55 -16.55
C ARG A 38 -10.07 0.93 -15.93
N CYS A 39 -10.79 0.11 -16.70
CA CYS A 39 -11.94 -0.66 -16.24
C CYS A 39 -11.60 -2.15 -16.11
N ALA A 40 -12.08 -2.80 -15.05
CA ALA A 40 -11.82 -4.22 -14.82
C ALA A 40 -12.94 -5.10 -15.35
N ALA A 41 -12.57 -6.15 -16.08
CA ALA A 41 -13.46 -7.22 -16.52
C ALA A 41 -13.05 -8.55 -15.88
N ALA A 42 -14.02 -9.33 -15.42
CA ALA A 42 -13.83 -10.66 -14.89
C ALA A 42 -13.80 -11.71 -16.01
N THR A 43 -12.98 -12.73 -15.80
CA THR A 43 -12.79 -13.89 -16.68
C THR A 43 -12.76 -15.17 -15.82
N PRO A 44 -12.90 -16.36 -16.42
CA PRO A 44 -12.77 -17.64 -15.72
C PRO A 44 -11.45 -17.88 -14.99
N GLU A 45 -10.41 -17.06 -15.24
CA GLU A 45 -9.08 -17.23 -14.67
C GLU A 45 -8.67 -16.11 -13.70
N GLY A 46 -9.51 -15.08 -13.55
CA GLY A 46 -9.18 -13.86 -12.80
C GLY A 46 -9.80 -12.64 -13.46
N TRP A 47 -9.27 -11.45 -13.19
CA TRP A 47 -9.72 -10.23 -13.84
C TRP A 47 -8.62 -9.61 -14.69
N ILE A 48 -9.05 -8.95 -15.76
CA ILE A 48 -8.19 -8.24 -16.70
C ILE A 48 -8.61 -6.78 -16.75
N VAL A 49 -7.71 -5.94 -17.23
CA VAL A 49 -7.98 -4.54 -17.51
C VAL A 49 -8.38 -4.41 -18.97
N LEU A 50 -9.40 -3.59 -19.25
CA LEU A 50 -9.88 -3.32 -20.60
C LEU A 50 -10.30 -1.84 -20.74
N PRO A 51 -10.36 -1.31 -21.97
CA PRO A 51 -10.98 -0.03 -22.23
C PRO A 51 -12.46 -0.03 -21.84
N CYS A 52 -12.88 1.01 -21.12
CA CYS A 52 -14.23 1.15 -20.56
C CYS A 52 -15.33 1.20 -21.64
N ASP A 53 -14.96 1.58 -22.86
CA ASP A 53 -15.84 1.60 -24.03
C ASP A 53 -16.05 0.24 -24.68
N THR A 54 -15.40 -0.83 -24.19
CA THR A 54 -15.59 -2.16 -24.76
C THR A 54 -16.97 -2.72 -24.38
N PRO A 55 -17.77 -3.17 -25.37
CA PRO A 55 -19.10 -3.69 -25.09
C PRO A 55 -19.01 -5.11 -24.55
N LEU A 56 -19.25 -5.30 -23.25
CA LEU A 56 -19.23 -6.59 -22.57
C LEU A 56 -20.50 -6.81 -21.75
N PRO A 57 -20.89 -8.07 -21.50
CA PRO A 57 -21.92 -8.38 -20.51
C PRO A 57 -21.47 -7.92 -19.12
N VAL A 58 -22.42 -7.73 -18.21
CA VAL A 58 -22.21 -7.19 -16.86
C VAL A 58 -22.46 -8.29 -15.83
N CYS A 59 -21.59 -8.38 -14.84
CA CYS A 59 -21.78 -9.25 -13.69
C CYS A 59 -22.77 -8.61 -12.70
N CYS A 60 -23.94 -9.23 -12.59
CA CYS A 60 -25.03 -8.80 -11.75
C CYS A 60 -25.13 -9.70 -10.52
N ARG A 61 -25.10 -9.07 -9.35
CA ARG A 61 -25.24 -9.75 -8.06
C ARG A 61 -26.66 -9.62 -7.56
N ALA A 62 -27.29 -10.74 -7.21
CA ALA A 62 -28.65 -10.73 -6.70
C ALA A 62 -28.72 -10.00 -5.36
N ALA A 63 -29.85 -9.31 -5.15
CA ALA A 63 -30.17 -8.63 -3.91
C ALA A 63 -31.43 -9.27 -3.30
N THR A 64 -31.39 -9.49 -1.99
CA THR A 64 -32.57 -9.90 -1.22
C THR A 64 -33.62 -8.78 -1.18
N ALA A 65 -34.84 -9.10 -0.69
CA ALA A 65 -35.92 -8.13 -0.51
C ALA A 65 -35.53 -6.89 0.31
N ASN A 66 -34.51 -6.98 1.16
CA ASN A 66 -33.98 -5.87 1.97
C ASN A 66 -32.80 -5.15 1.30
N ASN A 67 -32.61 -5.32 -0.02
CA ASN A 67 -31.49 -4.78 -0.79
C ASN A 67 -30.10 -5.23 -0.32
N ARG A 68 -30.01 -6.35 0.41
CA ARG A 68 -28.73 -6.95 0.82
C ARG A 68 -28.23 -7.89 -0.26
N LEU A 69 -27.00 -7.67 -0.72
CA LEU A 69 -26.34 -8.48 -1.76
C LEU A 69 -26.04 -9.90 -1.26
N VAL A 70 -26.37 -10.89 -2.09
CA VAL A 70 -26.15 -12.32 -1.80
C VAL A 70 -24.81 -12.76 -2.41
N ALA A 71 -23.94 -13.38 -1.62
CA ALA A 71 -22.59 -13.82 -2.03
C ALA A 71 -22.58 -14.85 -3.16
N THR A 72 -23.56 -15.74 -3.16
CA THR A 72 -23.60 -16.95 -4.00
C THR A 72 -24.36 -16.76 -5.30
N GLU A 73 -25.07 -15.65 -5.47
CA GLU A 73 -26.00 -15.46 -6.57
C GLU A 73 -25.48 -14.40 -7.53
N TRP A 74 -24.84 -14.90 -8.58
CA TRP A 74 -24.33 -14.11 -9.69
C TRP A 74 -25.05 -14.48 -10.97
N SER A 75 -25.22 -13.50 -11.84
CA SER A 75 -25.81 -13.66 -13.17
C SER A 75 -25.13 -12.71 -14.14
N LEU A 76 -25.17 -13.04 -15.42
CA LEU A 76 -24.68 -12.19 -16.48
C LEU A 76 -25.84 -11.44 -17.12
N SER A 77 -25.63 -10.17 -17.48
CA SER A 77 -26.61 -9.46 -18.30
C SER A 77 -26.73 -10.10 -19.68
N THR A 78 -27.93 -10.07 -20.25
CA THR A 78 -28.19 -10.58 -21.61
C THR A 78 -27.59 -9.68 -22.69
N ASN A 79 -27.53 -8.38 -22.42
CA ASN A 79 -26.99 -7.39 -23.34
C ASN A 79 -25.56 -7.01 -22.96
N ASN A 80 -24.81 -6.52 -23.94
CA ASN A 80 -23.50 -5.93 -23.73
C ASN A 80 -23.64 -4.43 -23.48
N TYR A 81 -22.83 -3.93 -22.54
CA TYR A 81 -22.81 -2.53 -22.15
C TYR A 81 -21.36 -2.03 -22.12
N ASN A 82 -21.20 -0.72 -22.30
CA ASN A 82 -19.98 -0.04 -21.87
C ASN A 82 -19.97 0.06 -20.35
N TYR A 83 -18.80 0.22 -19.76
CA TYR A 83 -18.65 0.20 -18.30
C TYR A 83 -19.51 1.26 -17.59
N GLU A 84 -19.55 2.49 -18.10
CA GLU A 84 -20.34 3.59 -17.50
C GLU A 84 -21.85 3.36 -17.55
N ASN A 85 -22.30 2.63 -18.58
CA ASN A 85 -23.72 2.32 -18.81
C ASN A 85 -24.08 0.90 -18.35
N ALA A 86 -23.21 0.27 -17.55
CA ALA A 86 -23.40 -1.09 -17.08
C ALA A 86 -24.70 -1.20 -16.26
N TYR A 87 -25.63 -2.02 -16.76
CA TYR A 87 -26.96 -2.16 -16.18
C TYR A 87 -27.32 -3.62 -15.92
N CYS A 88 -27.97 -3.84 -14.77
CA CYS A 88 -28.50 -5.12 -14.33
C CYS A 88 -30.02 -5.05 -14.26
N SER A 89 -30.72 -5.89 -15.03
CA SER A 89 -32.18 -6.01 -14.98
C SER A 89 -32.69 -6.62 -13.66
N SER A 90 -31.86 -7.49 -13.06
CA SER A 90 -32.11 -8.15 -11.79
C SER A 90 -30.85 -8.08 -10.94
N GLY A 91 -30.96 -7.53 -9.74
CA GLY A 91 -29.81 -7.35 -8.83
C GLY A 91 -29.08 -6.03 -9.06
N SER A 92 -27.79 -6.01 -8.74
CA SER A 92 -26.95 -4.82 -8.82
C SER A 92 -25.60 -5.13 -9.46
N PHE A 93 -25.06 -4.14 -10.17
CA PHE A 93 -23.69 -4.19 -10.65
C PHE A 93 -22.74 -4.10 -9.45
N SER A 94 -21.92 -5.12 -9.25
CA SER A 94 -21.05 -5.24 -8.08
C SER A 94 -19.73 -5.90 -8.43
N ALA A 95 -18.71 -5.63 -7.61
CA ALA A 95 -17.52 -6.47 -7.52
C ALA A 95 -17.69 -7.47 -6.36
N PRO A 96 -17.01 -8.62 -6.40
CA PRO A 96 -16.98 -9.55 -5.28
C PRO A 96 -16.06 -9.02 -4.18
N VAL A 97 -16.51 -9.20 -2.95
CA VAL A 97 -15.85 -8.68 -1.75
C VAL A 97 -15.18 -9.78 -0.93
N SER A 98 -15.43 -11.04 -1.27
CA SER A 98 -14.88 -12.20 -0.57
C SER A 98 -14.36 -13.25 -1.56
N ALA A 99 -13.47 -14.12 -1.07
CA ALA A 99 -12.99 -15.27 -1.82
C ALA A 99 -14.15 -16.20 -2.25
N TYR A 100 -15.15 -16.34 -1.39
CA TYR A 100 -16.33 -17.15 -1.68
C TYR A 100 -17.17 -16.52 -2.80
N ASP A 101 -17.42 -15.21 -2.75
CA ASP A 101 -18.12 -14.49 -3.84
C ASP A 101 -17.39 -14.67 -5.18
N SER A 102 -16.05 -14.63 -5.12
CA SER A 102 -15.16 -14.77 -6.28
C SER A 102 -15.27 -16.17 -6.90
N MET A 103 -15.34 -17.21 -6.08
CA MET A 103 -15.52 -18.59 -6.54
C MET A 103 -16.85 -18.78 -7.27
N TYR A 104 -17.95 -18.22 -6.75
CA TYR A 104 -19.26 -18.32 -7.39
C TYR A 104 -19.34 -17.53 -8.69
N LEU A 105 -18.79 -16.32 -8.73
CA LEU A 105 -18.76 -15.59 -9.99
C LEU A 105 -17.94 -16.35 -11.05
N ARG A 106 -16.81 -16.94 -10.64
CA ARG A 106 -15.97 -17.74 -11.53
C ARG A 106 -16.73 -18.94 -12.09
N SER A 107 -17.52 -19.65 -11.28
CA SER A 107 -18.31 -20.77 -11.79
C SER A 107 -19.32 -20.31 -12.84
N VAL A 108 -20.00 -19.17 -12.62
CA VAL A 108 -20.92 -18.59 -13.61
C VAL A 108 -20.20 -18.22 -14.91
N LEU A 109 -19.00 -17.65 -14.84
CA LEU A 109 -18.19 -17.32 -16.03
C LEU A 109 -17.70 -18.57 -16.76
N GLN A 110 -17.33 -19.63 -16.03
CA GLN A 110 -16.92 -20.91 -16.59
C GLN A 110 -18.07 -21.61 -17.31
N GLU A 111 -19.27 -21.58 -16.73
CA GLU A 111 -20.49 -22.11 -17.34
C GLU A 111 -20.86 -21.36 -18.62
N ALA A 112 -20.66 -20.05 -18.66
CA ALA A 112 -20.86 -19.23 -19.86
C ALA A 112 -19.82 -19.51 -20.96
N GLY A 113 -18.61 -19.95 -20.59
CA GLY A 113 -17.56 -20.40 -21.51
C GLY A 113 -16.15 -19.92 -21.15
N PRO A 114 -15.10 -20.55 -21.68
CA PRO A 114 -13.70 -20.29 -21.28
C PRO A 114 -13.20 -18.89 -21.65
N ASN A 115 -13.78 -18.26 -22.67
CA ASN A 115 -13.41 -16.93 -23.14
C ASN A 115 -14.39 -15.84 -22.69
N THR A 116 -15.28 -16.15 -21.75
CA THR A 116 -16.26 -15.18 -21.26
C THR A 116 -15.55 -14.05 -20.53
N GLN A 117 -15.89 -12.81 -20.89
CA GLN A 117 -15.42 -11.61 -20.23
C GLN A 117 -16.65 -10.80 -19.85
N ALA A 118 -16.70 -10.32 -18.62
CA ALA A 118 -17.84 -9.56 -18.14
C ALA A 118 -17.40 -8.44 -17.20
N TRP A 119 -18.06 -7.29 -17.28
CA TRP A 119 -17.78 -6.16 -16.43
C TRP A 119 -18.05 -6.47 -14.97
N ILE A 120 -17.15 -5.99 -14.11
CA ILE A 120 -17.32 -5.96 -12.65
C ILE A 120 -17.21 -4.52 -12.18
N LYS A 121 -17.84 -4.22 -11.04
CA LYS A 121 -17.81 -2.86 -10.49
C LYS A 121 -16.48 -2.54 -9.82
N LEU A 122 -15.40 -2.51 -10.61
CA LEU A 122 -14.05 -2.18 -10.19
C LEU A 122 -13.36 -1.38 -11.31
N ASN A 123 -12.79 -0.22 -10.98
CA ASN A 123 -12.08 0.64 -11.93
C ASN A 123 -10.99 1.46 -11.22
N ALA A 124 -10.14 2.09 -12.01
CA ALA A 124 -9.12 3.03 -11.56
C ALA A 124 -9.17 4.34 -12.37
N LEU A 125 -10.36 4.92 -12.50
CA LEU A 125 -10.59 6.13 -13.32
C LEU A 125 -10.05 7.40 -12.67
N ASP A 126 -10.13 7.51 -11.35
CA ASP A 126 -9.70 8.73 -10.64
C ASP A 126 -8.17 8.84 -10.58
N GLU A 127 -7.48 7.77 -10.15
CA GLU A 127 -6.02 7.76 -9.96
C GLU A 127 -5.39 6.49 -10.55
N GLU A 128 -4.18 6.63 -11.10
CA GLU A 128 -3.44 5.50 -11.64
C GLU A 128 -3.12 4.48 -10.52
N ASN A 129 -3.34 3.19 -10.80
CA ASN A 129 -3.13 2.08 -9.87
C ASN A 129 -4.02 2.08 -8.61
N CYS A 130 -5.06 2.90 -8.57
CA CYS A 130 -6.04 2.88 -7.49
C CYS A 130 -7.34 2.21 -7.92
N TRP A 131 -7.47 0.91 -7.61
CA TRP A 131 -8.65 0.14 -7.95
C TRP A 131 -9.73 0.25 -6.86
N VAL A 132 -10.87 0.84 -7.21
CA VAL A 132 -11.98 1.08 -6.29
C VAL A 132 -13.27 0.43 -6.78
N VAL A 133 -14.04 -0.09 -5.82
CA VAL A 133 -15.41 -0.54 -6.07
C VAL A 133 -16.29 0.70 -6.00
N ASP A 134 -16.71 1.15 -7.17
CA ASP A 134 -17.31 2.45 -7.41
C ASP A 134 -18.38 2.82 -6.35
N THR A 135 -18.03 3.81 -5.55
CA THR A 135 -18.96 4.71 -4.86
C THR A 135 -18.64 6.09 -5.42
N ALA A 136 -19.51 6.61 -6.28
CA ALA A 136 -19.49 7.98 -6.73
C ALA A 136 -19.03 8.90 -5.58
N ASP A 137 -17.95 9.65 -5.82
CA ASP A 137 -17.37 10.67 -4.92
C ASP A 137 -16.41 10.19 -3.81
N LYS A 138 -15.91 8.95 -3.81
CA LYS A 138 -14.85 8.58 -2.87
C LYS A 138 -13.46 8.64 -3.51
N PRO A 139 -12.62 9.63 -3.14
CA PRO A 139 -11.23 9.63 -3.56
C PRO A 139 -10.56 8.34 -3.09
N CYS A 140 -9.56 7.93 -3.85
CA CYS A 140 -8.76 6.76 -3.57
C CYS A 140 -8.31 6.70 -2.11
N PRO A 141 -8.78 5.70 -1.33
CA PRO A 141 -8.55 5.67 0.12
C PRO A 141 -7.08 5.49 0.48
N TYR A 142 -6.25 5.10 -0.49
CA TYR A 142 -4.83 4.87 -0.32
C TYR A 142 -3.97 6.08 -0.74
N VAL A 143 -4.53 7.05 -1.46
CA VAL A 143 -3.78 8.21 -2.00
C VAL A 143 -3.58 9.28 -0.92
N ASP A 144 -4.49 9.36 0.05
CA ASP A 144 -4.39 10.33 1.17
C ASP A 144 -3.51 9.89 2.35
N ILE A 145 -2.72 8.82 2.19
CA ILE A 145 -1.58 8.56 3.07
C ILE A 145 -0.29 8.79 2.30
N SER A 146 -0.18 9.97 1.69
CA SER A 146 1.13 10.60 1.61
C SER A 146 1.65 10.72 3.04
N SER A 147 2.35 9.70 3.50
CA SER A 147 3.12 9.65 4.74
C SER A 147 4.30 10.64 4.70
N LEU A 148 4.37 11.49 3.67
CA LEU A 148 5.31 12.58 3.50
C LEU A 148 5.39 13.52 4.73
N PRO A 149 4.30 14.03 5.35
CA PRO A 149 4.45 14.90 6.50
C PRO A 149 4.93 14.11 7.72
N ILE A 150 4.49 12.86 7.90
CA ILE A 150 4.85 12.05 9.07
C ILE A 150 6.32 11.61 9.00
N THR A 151 6.76 11.09 7.86
CA THR A 151 8.15 10.69 7.62
C THR A 151 9.11 11.88 7.66
N LEU A 152 8.74 13.02 7.08
CA LEU A 152 9.54 14.25 7.17
C LEU A 152 9.57 14.79 8.61
N THR A 153 8.46 14.72 9.35
CA THR A 153 8.42 15.14 10.76
C THR A 153 9.34 14.28 11.61
N TYR A 154 9.31 12.96 11.45
CA TYR A 154 10.24 12.07 12.18
C TYR A 154 11.69 12.28 11.77
N LEU A 155 11.97 12.55 10.50
CA LEU A 155 13.30 12.85 10.00
C LEU A 155 13.83 14.16 10.62
N ILE A 156 13.02 15.23 10.63
CA ILE A 156 13.37 16.53 11.23
C ILE A 156 13.61 16.38 12.74
N LEU A 157 12.73 15.68 13.46
CA LEU A 157 12.89 15.44 14.90
C LEU A 157 14.18 14.66 15.21
N SER A 158 14.52 13.65 14.38
CA SER A 158 15.75 12.89 14.54
C SER A 158 17.01 13.75 14.36
N ILE A 159 17.01 14.65 13.38
CA ILE A 159 18.12 15.59 13.14
C ILE A 159 18.27 16.55 14.32
N ILE A 160 17.16 17.14 14.81
CA ILE A 160 17.19 18.06 15.95
C ILE A 160 17.76 17.37 17.19
N PHE A 161 17.35 16.13 17.46
CA PHE A 161 17.86 15.36 18.59
C PHE A 161 19.36 15.09 18.47
N ILE A 162 19.84 14.68 17.28
CA ILE A 162 21.27 14.47 17.03
C ILE A 162 22.06 15.77 17.23
N CYS A 163 21.58 16.89 16.68
CA CYS A 163 22.21 18.20 16.87
C CYS A 163 22.27 18.61 18.35
N PHE A 164 21.21 18.36 19.11
CA PHE A 164 21.17 18.65 20.54
C PHE A 164 22.20 17.83 21.33
N VAL A 165 22.29 16.52 21.05
CA VAL A 165 23.29 15.63 21.68
C VAL A 165 24.71 16.08 21.34
N LEU A 166 24.99 16.39 20.07
CA LEU A 166 26.30 16.89 19.64
C LEU A 166 26.66 18.23 20.31
N TYR A 167 25.70 19.15 20.41
CA TYR A 167 25.87 20.42 21.12
C TYR A 167 26.18 20.19 22.61
N TRP A 168 25.48 19.27 23.26
CA TRP A 168 25.71 18.94 24.67
C TRP A 168 27.11 18.34 24.90
N ILE A 169 27.54 17.43 24.03
CA ILE A 169 28.89 16.86 24.07
C ILE A 169 29.93 17.96 23.88
N PHE A 170 29.74 18.86 22.92
CA PHE A 170 30.64 19.98 22.68
C PHE A 170 30.71 20.93 23.88
N TYR A 171 29.55 21.28 24.46
CA TYR A 171 29.46 22.15 25.63
C TYR A 171 30.20 21.57 26.83
N THR A 172 29.96 20.30 27.16
CA THR A 172 30.63 19.62 28.28
C THR A 172 32.15 19.51 28.08
N ARG A 173 32.61 19.28 26.84
CA ARG A 173 34.03 19.28 26.49
C ARG A 173 34.65 20.68 26.58
N CYS A 174 33.96 21.73 26.15
CA CYS A 174 34.43 23.10 26.28
C CYS A 174 34.52 23.56 27.75
N VAL A 175 33.52 23.24 28.56
CA VAL A 175 33.50 23.59 29.99
C VAL A 175 34.61 22.85 30.74
N SER A 176 34.76 21.54 30.52
CA SER A 176 35.84 20.75 31.14
C SER A 176 37.23 21.24 30.72
N TYR A 177 37.42 21.59 29.44
CA TYR A 177 38.67 22.18 28.97
C TYR A 177 38.98 23.53 29.64
N ARG A 178 37.98 24.42 29.78
CA ARG A 178 38.13 25.70 30.49
C ARG A 178 38.47 25.49 31.97
N ALA A 179 37.79 24.56 32.64
CA ALA A 179 38.06 24.22 34.04
C ALA A 179 39.47 23.65 34.24
N LEU A 180 39.92 22.74 33.37
CA LEU A 180 41.28 22.20 33.39
C LEU A 180 42.35 23.29 33.16
N ARG A 181 42.12 24.22 32.23
CA ARG A 181 43.03 25.35 31.98
C ARG A 181 43.06 26.32 33.17
N ALA A 182 41.92 26.62 33.78
CA ALA A 182 41.83 27.43 34.99
C ALA A 182 42.58 26.77 36.17
N HIS A 183 42.42 25.46 36.36
CA HIS A 183 43.11 24.72 37.41
C HIS A 183 44.64 24.70 37.20
N ARG A 184 45.11 24.43 35.96
CA ARG A 184 46.54 24.45 35.64
C ARG A 184 47.16 25.84 35.78
N SER A 185 46.46 26.90 35.39
CA SER A 185 46.96 28.27 35.56
C SER A 185 47.01 28.67 37.04
N ARG A 186 46.01 28.30 37.85
CA ARG A 186 46.00 28.53 39.30
C ARG A 186 47.14 27.80 40.02
N HIS A 187 47.43 26.55 39.66
CA HIS A 187 48.58 25.84 40.22
C HIS A 187 49.93 26.46 39.85
N ARG A 188 50.06 27.03 38.64
CA ARG A 188 51.27 27.76 38.25
C ARG A 188 51.44 29.02 39.11
N LEU A 189 50.38 29.80 39.26
CA LEU A 189 50.39 31.02 40.09
C LEU A 189 50.73 30.72 41.56
N ILE A 190 50.17 29.66 42.15
CA ILE A 190 50.49 29.25 43.53
C ILE A 190 51.95 28.81 43.66
N ARG A 191 52.48 28.05 42.69
CA ARG A 191 53.88 27.64 42.68
C ARG A 191 54.84 28.82 42.54
N ASP A 192 54.48 29.79 41.70
CA ASP A 192 55.31 30.98 41.49
C ASP A 192 55.29 31.89 42.72
N PHE A 193 54.15 31.98 43.43
CA PHE A 193 54.04 32.67 44.74
C PHE A 193 54.89 32.00 45.83
N HIS A 194 54.89 30.66 45.91
CA HIS A 194 55.74 29.98 46.89
C HIS A 194 57.23 30.13 46.63
N LYS A 195 57.68 30.33 45.38
CA LYS A 195 59.10 30.56 45.08
C LYS A 195 59.60 31.90 45.58
N THR A 196 58.76 32.94 45.54
CA THR A 196 59.15 34.28 46.00
C THR A 196 59.23 34.39 47.53
N ASP A 197 58.54 33.52 48.27
CA ASP A 197 58.52 33.55 49.75
C ASP A 197 59.78 32.92 50.39
N PHE A 198 60.58 32.13 49.65
CA PHE A 198 61.79 31.48 50.17
C PHE A 198 63.10 32.22 49.84
N ASP A 199 63.06 33.31 49.06
CA ASP A 199 64.25 34.12 48.72
C ASP A 199 64.71 35.08 49.84
N GLY A 200 64.02 35.08 51.00
CA GLY A 200 64.27 36.03 52.10
C GLY A 200 64.93 35.45 53.36
N VAL A 201 65.27 34.16 53.41
CA VAL A 201 65.90 33.55 54.61
C VAL A 201 67.40 33.35 54.37
N PRO A 202 68.28 34.18 54.96
CA PRO A 202 69.70 33.89 54.98
C PRO A 202 69.99 32.67 55.86
N ILE A 203 70.86 31.78 55.37
CA ILE A 203 71.45 30.65 56.09
C ILE A 203 72.52 31.15 57.07
#